data_AF-A0A2T6LI07-F1
#
_entry.id   AF-A0A2T6LI07-F1
#
_cell.length_a   1.000
_cell.length_b   1.000
_cell.length_c   1.000
_cell.angle_alpha   90.00
_cell.angle_beta   90.00
_cell.angle_gamma   90.00
#
_symmetry.space_group_name_H-M   'P 1'
#
loop_
_entity.id
_entity.type
_entity.pdbx_description
1 polymer ?
#
loop_
_entity_poly.entity_id
_entity_poly.type
_entity_poly.pdbx_seq_one_letter_code
_entity_poly.pdbx_strand_id
1 'polypeptide(L)'
;MKRATLLRTRLPQFHGMAALYQLDPPLQGHAHVVVSALQAPQHDRVSGGTTMHAETYVFGSDADGSVTAATELPGSTAGTLDHRTALLGAGYEVAS
;
A
#
# COMPACT_ATOMS: atom_id res chain seq x y z
N MET A 1 -17.51 -10.12 -4.78
CA MET A 1 -16.14 -9.94 -4.24
C MET A 1 -15.81 -8.46 -4.22
N LYS A 2 -15.02 -8.01 -3.24
CA LYS A 2 -14.53 -6.63 -3.23
C LYS A 2 -13.41 -6.49 -4.27
N ARG A 3 -13.35 -5.36 -4.96
CA ARG A 3 -12.47 -5.17 -6.11
C ARG A 3 -11.59 -3.95 -5.94
N ALA A 4 -10.32 -4.09 -6.28
CA ALA A 4 -9.38 -2.99 -6.41
C ALA A 4 -9.01 -2.84 -7.90
N THR A 5 -9.42 -1.74 -8.52
CA THR A 5 -9.10 -1.44 -9.91
C THR A 5 -7.88 -0.53 -9.96
N LEU A 6 -6.84 -0.96 -10.68
CA LEU A 6 -5.63 -0.16 -10.86
C LEU A 6 -5.93 1.05 -11.75
N LEU A 7 -5.75 2.26 -11.21
CA LEU A 7 -5.95 3.51 -11.96
C LEU A 7 -4.63 4.07 -12.50
N ARG A 8 -3.56 4.01 -11.71
CA ARG A 8 -2.22 4.45 -12.09
C ARG A 8 -1.16 3.52 -11.52
N THR A 9 -0.25 3.09 -12.37
CA THR A 9 0.84 2.16 -12.06
C THR A 9 2.00 2.79 -11.29
N ARG A 10 2.16 4.13 -11.34
CA ARG A 10 3.27 4.83 -10.71
C ARG A 10 2.88 6.22 -10.20
N LEU A 11 3.22 6.50 -8.95
CA LEU A 11 3.12 7.81 -8.31
C LEU A 11 4.54 8.32 -7.96
N PRO A 12 5.10 9.26 -8.74
CA PRO A 12 6.53 9.64 -8.62
C PRO A 12 6.88 10.36 -7.32
N GLN A 13 5.90 10.85 -6.58
CA GLN A 13 6.10 11.51 -5.28
C GLN A 13 6.42 10.53 -4.14
N PHE A 14 6.29 9.22 -4.37
CA PHE A 14 6.60 8.20 -3.37
C PHE A 14 7.99 7.59 -3.61
N HIS A 15 8.64 7.18 -2.52
CA HIS A 15 9.82 6.34 -2.58
C HIS A 15 9.39 4.89 -2.86
N GLY A 16 10.09 4.20 -3.75
CA GLY A 16 9.73 2.83 -4.16
C GLY A 16 8.68 2.79 -5.27
N MET A 17 7.86 1.73 -5.25
CA MET A 17 6.75 1.54 -6.19
C MET A 17 5.45 1.92 -5.50
N ALA A 18 4.75 2.95 -6.00
CA ALA A 18 3.44 3.30 -5.49
C ALA A 18 2.44 3.41 -6.64
N ALA A 19 1.25 2.86 -6.43
CA ALA A 19 0.17 2.84 -7.40
C ALA A 19 -1.15 3.27 -6.76
N LEU A 20 -2.02 3.86 -7.57
CA LEU A 20 -3.35 4.29 -7.17
C LEU A 20 -4.38 3.23 -7.59
N TYR A 21 -5.26 2.88 -6.65
CA TYR A 21 -6.36 1.96 -6.86
C TYR A 21 -7.69 2.61 -6.48
N GLN A 22 -8.74 2.29 -7.22
CA GLN A 22 -10.12 2.51 -6.80
C GLN A 22 -10.65 1.25 -6.14
N LEU A 23 -11.33 1.39 -5.00
CA LEU A 23 -11.93 0.30 -4.24
C LEU A 23 -13.45 0.28 -4.38
N ASP A 24 -13.99 -0.90 -4.58
CA ASP A 24 -15.43 -1.17 -4.57
C ASP A 24 -15.72 -2.42 -3.73
N PRO A 25 -16.36 -2.31 -2.55
CA PRO A 25 -16.80 -1.08 -1.88
C PRO A 25 -15.62 -0.27 -1.29
N PRO A 26 -15.84 0.95 -0.77
CA PRO A 26 -14.81 1.71 -0.05
C PRO A 26 -14.26 1.00 1.20
N LEU A 27 -12.95 1.11 1.46
CA LEU A 27 -12.31 0.61 2.68
C LEU A 27 -12.29 1.71 3.75
N GLN A 28 -13.02 1.51 4.85
CA GLN A 28 -13.11 2.49 5.95
C GLN A 28 -13.49 3.92 5.46
N GLY A 29 -14.35 4.00 4.44
CA GLY A 29 -14.77 5.28 3.84
C GLY A 29 -13.87 5.78 2.69
N HIS A 30 -12.73 5.14 2.44
CA HIS A 30 -11.83 5.50 1.33
C HIS A 30 -12.15 4.70 0.06
N ALA A 31 -12.68 5.41 -0.95
CA ALA A 31 -12.92 4.83 -2.28
C ALA A 31 -11.65 4.74 -3.13
N HIS A 32 -10.59 5.48 -2.75
CA HIS A 32 -9.29 5.43 -3.40
C HIS A 32 -8.21 5.14 -2.37
N VAL A 33 -7.23 4.34 -2.77
CA VAL A 33 -6.06 4.06 -1.95
C VAL A 33 -4.78 4.14 -2.77
N VAL A 34 -3.72 4.61 -2.13
CA VAL A 34 -2.35 4.41 -2.59
C VAL A 34 -1.82 3.15 -1.94
N VAL A 35 -1.30 2.24 -2.75
CA VAL A 35 -0.50 1.09 -2.27
C VAL A 35 0.96 1.38 -2.61
N SER A 36 1.82 1.38 -1.58
CA SER A 36 3.24 1.74 -1.69
C SER A 36 4.11 0.59 -1.19
N ALA A 37 4.90 0.01 -2.09
CA ALA A 37 5.89 -1.02 -1.80
C ALA A 37 7.32 -0.45 -1.85
N LEU A 38 8.08 -0.64 -0.77
CA LEU A 38 9.47 -0.18 -0.66
C LEU A 38 10.32 -1.08 0.23
N GLN A 39 11.63 -0.93 0.10
CA GLN A 39 12.61 -1.46 1.05
C GLN A 39 12.80 -0.44 2.17
N ALA A 40 12.38 -0.78 3.39
CA ALA A 40 12.52 0.07 4.57
C ALA A 40 13.69 -0.41 5.45
N PRO A 41 14.48 0.51 6.03
CA PRO A 41 15.51 0.15 6.98
C PRO A 41 14.91 -0.30 8.32
N GLN A 42 15.31 -1.46 8.80
CA GLN A 42 15.01 -1.95 10.14
C GLN A 42 16.31 -2.05 10.95
N HIS A 43 16.34 -1.32 12.06
CA HIS A 43 17.47 -1.33 12.97
C HIS A 43 17.32 -2.48 13.98
N ASP A 44 18.29 -3.38 13.98
CA ASP A 44 18.38 -4.44 15.00
C ASP A 44 18.94 -3.83 16.30
N ARG A 45 18.12 -3.88 17.35
CA ARG A 45 18.49 -3.34 18.67
C ARG A 45 19.53 -4.20 19.40
N VAL A 46 19.72 -5.45 18.99
CA VAL A 46 20.66 -6.39 19.61
C VAL A 46 22.03 -6.28 18.96
N SER A 47 22.10 -6.39 17.63
CA SER A 47 23.39 -6.33 16.91
C SER A 47 23.86 -4.91 16.60
N GLY A 48 22.98 -3.91 16.67
CA GLY A 48 23.28 -2.55 16.21
C GLY A 48 23.36 -2.42 14.68
N GLY A 49 23.05 -3.49 13.94
CA GLY A 49 23.03 -3.48 12.48
C GLY A 49 21.74 -2.88 11.91
N THR A 50 21.81 -2.40 10.67
CA THR A 50 20.62 -2.05 9.88
C THR A 50 20.47 -3.04 8.74
N THR A 51 19.26 -3.59 8.60
CA THR A 51 18.87 -4.47 7.51
C THR A 51 17.76 -3.82 6.70
N MET A 52 17.61 -4.19 5.44
CA MET A 52 16.50 -3.72 4.61
C MET A 52 15.41 -4.78 4.59
N HIS A 53 14.17 -4.36 4.80
CA HIS A 53 13.00 -5.24 4.79
C HIS A 53 11.98 -4.72 3.80
N ALA A 54 11.33 -5.65 3.12
CA ALA A 54 10.23 -5.33 2.22
C ALA A 54 9.00 -4.93 3.03
N GLU A 55 8.40 -3.80 2.68
CA GLU A 55 7.19 -3.28 3.28
C GLU A 55 6.22 -2.89 2.17
N THR A 56 4.94 -3.22 2.35
CA THR A 56 3.86 -2.75 1.49
C THR A 56 2.76 -2.11 2.33
N TYR A 57 2.55 -0.81 2.13
CA TYR A 57 1.58 -0.01 2.86
C TYR A 57 0.35 0.31 2.02
N VAL A 58 -0.81 0.38 2.66
CA VAL A 58 -2.07 0.84 2.08
C VAL A 58 -2.49 2.12 2.79
N PHE A 59 -2.64 3.22 2.05
CA PHE A 59 -3.11 4.49 2.60
C PHE A 59 -4.36 4.97 1.86
N GLY A 60 -5.33 5.50 2.60
CA GLY A 60 -6.47 6.20 2.00
C GLY A 60 -6.00 7.44 1.23
N SER A 61 -6.57 7.65 0.05
CA SER A 61 -6.22 8.79 -0.81
C SER A 61 -7.46 9.44 -1.43
N ASP A 62 -7.25 10.58 -2.07
CA ASP A 62 -8.17 11.11 -3.08
C ASP A 62 -7.99 10.40 -4.44
N ALA A 63 -8.78 10.81 -5.43
CA ALA A 63 -8.73 10.29 -6.80
C ALA A 63 -7.43 10.69 -7.55
N ASP A 64 -6.71 11.70 -7.05
CA ASP A 64 -5.46 12.20 -7.60
C ASP A 64 -4.23 11.49 -7.01
N GLY A 65 -4.43 10.59 -6.04
CA GLY A 65 -3.37 9.80 -5.40
C GLY A 65 -2.63 10.58 -4.33
N SER A 66 -3.23 11.66 -3.80
CA SER A 66 -2.76 12.33 -2.60
C SER A 66 -3.27 11.59 -1.37
N VAL A 67 -2.37 11.21 -0.47
CA VAL A 67 -2.76 10.51 0.78
C VAL A 67 -3.56 11.45 1.66
N THR A 68 -4.72 10.99 2.11
CA THR A 68 -5.66 11.73 2.98
C THR A 68 -5.82 11.05 4.34
N ALA A 69 -5.41 9.79 4.47
CA ALA A 69 -5.45 9.07 5.74
C ALA A 69 -4.27 9.45 6.65
N ALA A 70 -4.53 9.61 7.94
CA ALA A 70 -3.50 9.89 8.96
C ALA A 70 -2.70 8.63 9.36
N THR A 71 -3.25 7.44 9.10
CA THR A 71 -2.64 6.14 9.41
C THR A 71 -2.81 5.19 8.23
N GLU A 72 -2.02 4.13 8.23
CA GLU A 72 -2.20 3.01 7.29
C GLU A 72 -3.56 2.33 7.49
N LEU A 73 -4.09 1.79 6.40
CA LEU A 73 -5.32 1.02 6.36
C LEU A 73 -5.02 -0.49 6.49
N PRO A 74 -6.05 -1.31 6.81
CA PRO A 74 -5.91 -2.76 6.80
C PRO A 74 -5.37 -3.28 5.47
N GLY A 75 -4.52 -4.32 5.54
CA GLY A 75 -3.83 -4.91 4.39
C GLY A 75 -2.35 -4.52 4.28
N SER A 76 -1.94 -3.44 4.95
CA SER A 76 -0.52 -3.11 5.11
C SER A 76 0.23 -4.28 5.74
N THR A 77 1.38 -4.65 5.18
CA THR A 77 2.09 -5.87 5.56
C THR A 77 3.58 -5.78 5.27
N ALA A 78 4.37 -6.35 6.18
CA ALA A 78 5.80 -6.56 6.01
C ALA A 78 6.09 -7.84 5.20
N GLY A 79 7.33 -7.96 4.72
CA GLY A 79 7.86 -9.15 4.06
C GLY A 79 7.50 -9.30 2.58
N THR A 80 6.87 -8.30 1.96
CA THR A 80 6.51 -8.33 0.54
C THR A 80 6.59 -6.95 -0.11
N LEU A 81 6.84 -6.93 -1.41
CA LEU A 81 6.74 -5.76 -2.29
C LEU A 81 5.53 -5.86 -3.25
N ASP A 82 4.66 -6.84 -3.04
CA ASP A 82 3.53 -7.13 -3.91
C ASP A 82 2.25 -6.43 -3.44
N HIS A 83 1.76 -5.50 -4.25
CA HIS A 83 0.51 -4.78 -3.99
C HIS A 83 -0.70 -5.73 -3.93
N ARG A 84 -0.69 -6.82 -4.72
CA ARG A 84 -1.80 -7.78 -4.73
C ARG A 84 -1.92 -8.47 -3.39
N THR A 85 -0.79 -8.85 -2.78
CA THR A 85 -0.75 -9.44 -1.44
C THR A 85 -1.37 -8.50 -0.39
N ALA A 86 -1.00 -7.22 -0.40
CA ALA A 86 -1.56 -6.24 0.54
C ALA A 86 -3.07 -6.02 0.34
N LEU A 87 -3.51 -5.85 -0.90
CA LEU A 87 -4.93 -5.67 -1.24
C LEU A 87 -5.76 -6.92 -0.91
N LEU A 88 -5.20 -8.12 -1.11
CA LEU A 88 -5.83 -9.37 -0.69
C LEU A 88 -5.97 -9.45 0.83
N GLY A 89 -4.96 -9.01 1.58
CA GLY A 89 -5.03 -8.87 3.05
C GLY A 89 -6.13 -7.91 3.51
N ALA A 90 -6.47 -6.91 2.70
CA ALA A 90 -7.63 -6.02 2.91
C ALA A 90 -8.97 -6.61 2.43
N GLY A 91 -8.97 -7.79 1.82
CA GLY A 91 -10.13 -8.50 1.29
C GLY A 91 -10.53 -8.10 -0.13
N TYR A 92 -9.63 -7.51 -0.91
CA TYR A 92 -9.86 -7.08 -2.29
C TYR A 92 -9.10 -7.94 -3.30
N GLU A 93 -9.74 -8.23 -4.43
CA GLU A 93 -9.05 -8.76 -5.60
C GLU A 93 -8.65 -7.64 -6.54
N VAL A 94 -7.42 -7.70 -7.05
CA VAL A 94 -6.94 -6.75 -8.06
C VAL A 94 -7.53 -7.11 -9.42
N ALA A 95 -8.33 -6.20 -9.98
CA ALA A 95 -8.78 -6.25 -11.35
C ALA A 95 -7.75 -5.57 -12.26
N SER A 96 -7.31 -6.30 -13.28
CA SER A 96 -6.47 -5.83 -14.38
C SER A 96 -7.24 -4.94 -15.35
#